data_AF-A0A401QGT8-F1
#
_entry.id   AF-A0A401QGT8-F1
#
_cell.length_a   1.000
_cell.length_b   1.000
_cell.length_c   1.000
_cell.angle_alpha   90.00
_cell.angle_beta   90.00
_cell.angle_gamma   90.00
#
_symmetry.space_group_name_H-M   'P 1'
#
loop_
_entity.id
_entity.type
_entity.pdbx_description
1 polymer ?
#
loop_
_entity_poly.entity_id
_entity_poly.type
_entity_poly.pdbx_seq_one_letter_code
_entity_poly.pdbx_strand_id
1 'polypeptide(L)'
;MYVGATDSAVPCSMMLELAHSLDKELVKLKDKKLDLTLQMLFLDGEEALVQWSPTDSLYGSRHLAELMARKNHPGNTASTTLIDSM
;
A
#
# COMPACT_ATOMS: atom_id res chain seq x y z
N MET A 1 -5.27 -25.86 -11.74
CA MET A 1 -4.18 -25.24 -10.95
C MET A 1 -4.58 -23.81 -10.71
N TYR A 2 -4.71 -23.39 -9.44
CA TYR A 2 -4.91 -21.99 -9.09
C TYR A 2 -3.54 -21.39 -8.76
N VAL A 3 -3.22 -20.26 -9.38
CA VAL A 3 -1.92 -19.57 -9.21
C VAL A 3 -2.09 -18.12 -8.78
N GLY A 4 -3.33 -17.70 -8.48
CA GLY A 4 -3.61 -16.30 -8.13
C GLY A 4 -3.38 -15.31 -9.28
N ALA A 5 -3.58 -15.73 -10.54
CA ALA A 5 -3.30 -14.87 -11.70
C ALA A 5 -4.06 -13.53 -11.64
N THR A 6 -5.37 -13.59 -11.46
CA THR A 6 -6.20 -12.39 -11.24
C THR A 6 -6.23 -11.96 -9.78
N ASP A 7 -5.64 -12.74 -8.89
CA ASP A 7 -5.87 -12.70 -7.46
C ASP A 7 -4.56 -12.96 -6.68
N SER A 8 -3.63 -12.00 -6.65
CA SER A 8 -3.68 -10.67 -7.27
C SER A 8 -2.41 -10.35 -8.08
N ALA A 9 -1.88 -11.33 -8.82
CA ALA A 9 -0.66 -11.16 -9.62
C ALA A 9 -0.80 -10.10 -10.74
N VAL A 10 -1.93 -10.10 -11.46
CA VAL A 10 -2.25 -9.07 -12.47
C VAL A 10 -2.35 -7.68 -11.84
N PRO A 11 -3.12 -7.45 -10.75
CA PRO A 11 -3.10 -6.18 -10.02
C PRO A 11 -1.68 -5.71 -9.63
N CYS A 12 -0.85 -6.60 -9.08
CA CYS A 12 0.53 -6.26 -8.71
C CYS A 12 1.34 -5.81 -9.93
N SER A 13 1.21 -6.52 -11.05
CA SER A 13 1.90 -6.19 -12.30
C SER A 13 1.43 -4.86 -12.89
N MET A 14 0.14 -4.56 -12.82
CA MET A 14 -0.41 -3.27 -13.28
C MET A 14 0.16 -2.08 -12.50
N MET A 15 0.32 -2.22 -11.18
CA MET A 15 0.91 -1.17 -10.34
C MET A 15 2.38 -0.93 -10.69
N LEU A 16 3.16 -1.99 -10.87
CA LEU A 16 4.55 -1.89 -11.29
C LEU A 16 4.68 -1.27 -12.69
N GLU A 17 3.83 -1.66 -13.62
CA GLU A 17 3.80 -1.09 -14.97
C GLU A 17 3.40 0.39 -14.94
N LEU A 18 2.44 0.78 -14.09
CA LEU A 18 2.08 2.18 -13.91
C LEU A 18 3.28 3.01 -13.42
N ALA A 19 4.00 2.52 -12.41
CA ALA A 19 5.21 3.18 -11.91
C ALA A 19 6.26 3.32 -13.01
N HIS A 20 6.46 2.27 -13.81
CA HIS A 20 7.42 2.26 -14.90
C HIS A 20 7.02 3.22 -16.03
N SER A 21 5.80 3.10 -16.54
CA SER A 21 5.27 3.91 -17.64
C SER A 21 5.20 5.41 -17.31
N LEU A 22 4.96 5.76 -16.04
CA LEU A 22 4.81 7.15 -15.59
C LEU A 22 6.05 7.72 -14.88
N ASP A 23 7.17 6.98 -14.82
CA ASP A 23 8.37 7.32 -14.03
C ASP A 23 8.81 8.79 -14.19
N LYS A 24 8.95 9.26 -15.44
CA LYS A 24 9.37 10.65 -15.73
C LYS A 24 8.40 11.70 -15.17
N GLU A 25 7.10 11.44 -15.23
CA GLU A 25 6.09 12.38 -14.72
C GLU A 25 6.01 12.32 -13.19
N LEU A 26 6.13 11.13 -12.59
CA LEU A 26 6.17 10.96 -11.15
C LEU A 26 7.40 11.63 -10.53
N VAL A 27 8.57 11.55 -11.17
CA VAL A 27 9.78 12.27 -10.74
C VAL A 27 9.56 13.79 -10.79
N LYS A 28 9.00 14.33 -11.89
CA LYS A 28 8.69 15.77 -11.99
C LYS A 28 7.69 16.22 -10.92
N LEU A 29 6.69 15.41 -10.61
CA LEU A 29 5.71 15.72 -9.56
C LEU A 29 6.35 15.73 -8.18
N LYS A 30 7.27 14.80 -7.91
CA LYS A 30 8.05 14.75 -6.67
C LYS A 30 8.93 16.00 -6.50
N ASP A 31 9.57 16.47 -7.58
CA ASP A 31 10.43 17.66 -7.54
C ASP A 31 9.68 18.96 -7.25
N LYS A 32 8.37 19.02 -7.57
CA LYS A 32 7.51 20.17 -7.28
C LYS A 32 7.22 20.37 -5.79
N LYS A 33 7.60 19.43 -4.92
CA LYS A 33 7.38 19.48 -3.45
C LYS A 33 5.92 19.78 -3.08
N LEU A 34 4.99 19.16 -3.79
CA LEU A 34 3.58 19.22 -3.46
C LEU A 34 3.32 18.48 -2.15
N ASP A 35 2.30 18.90 -1.39
CA ASP A 35 1.78 18.15 -0.24
C ASP A 35 0.91 16.95 -0.69
N LEU A 36 1.27 16.36 -1.82
CA LEU A 36 0.58 15.24 -2.44
C LEU A 36 1.60 14.38 -3.19
N THR A 37 1.57 13.08 -2.95
CA THR A 37 2.43 12.11 -3.62
C THR A 37 1.68 10.80 -3.87
N LEU A 38 2.29 9.93 -4.67
CA LEU A 38 1.77 8.59 -4.93
C LEU A 38 2.49 7.57 -4.03
N GLN A 39 1.72 6.68 -3.41
CA GLN A 39 2.24 5.56 -2.65
C GLN A 39 1.58 4.26 -3.14
N MET A 40 2.37 3.19 -3.20
CA MET A 40 1.92 1.85 -3.58
C MET A 40 2.12 0.91 -2.40
N LEU A 41 1.08 0.15 -2.04
CA LEU A 41 1.10 -0.83 -0.96
C LEU A 41 0.83 -2.20 -1.53
N PHE A 42 1.76 -3.14 -1.33
CA PHE A 42 1.61 -4.55 -1.67
C PHE A 42 1.42 -5.30 -0.35
N LEU A 43 0.18 -5.70 -0.07
CA LEU A 43 -0.21 -6.25 1.22
C LEU A 43 -0.05 -7.76 1.21
N ASP A 44 0.54 -8.28 2.29
CA ASP A 44 0.74 -9.71 2.48
C ASP A 44 -0.36 -10.32 3.36
N GLY A 45 -0.63 -11.62 3.17
CA GLY A 45 -1.62 -12.38 3.93
C GLY A 45 -3.03 -11.81 3.81
N GLU A 46 -3.50 -11.51 2.61
CA GLU A 46 -4.89 -11.12 2.39
C GLU A 46 -5.82 -12.33 2.62
N GLU A 47 -5.44 -13.47 2.05
CA GLU A 47 -6.19 -14.71 2.06
C GLU A 47 -6.30 -15.37 3.44
N ALA A 48 -7.42 -16.07 3.66
CA ALA A 48 -7.61 -16.93 4.82
C ALA A 48 -6.82 -18.25 4.67
N LEU A 49 -6.27 -18.78 5.76
CA LEU A 49 -5.59 -20.07 5.76
C LEU A 49 -6.55 -21.25 5.86
N VAL A 50 -7.66 -21.08 6.59
CA VAL A 50 -8.66 -22.13 6.80
C VAL A 50 -10.05 -21.65 6.42
N GLN A 51 -10.55 -20.61 7.11
CA GLN A 51 -11.88 -20.07 6.90
C GLN A 51 -11.88 -18.58 7.15
N TRP A 52 -12.34 -17.83 6.16
CA TRP A 52 -12.45 -16.38 6.25
C TRP A 52 -13.17 -15.93 7.52
N SER A 53 -12.45 -15.21 8.36
CA SER A 53 -12.94 -14.67 9.62
C SER A 53 -12.16 -13.41 10.01
N PRO A 54 -12.62 -12.63 11.00
CA PRO A 54 -11.90 -11.42 11.44
C PRO A 54 -10.45 -11.68 11.89
N THR A 55 -10.14 -12.92 12.31
CA THR A 55 -8.79 -13.33 12.75
C THR A 55 -8.03 -14.12 11.70
N ASP A 56 -8.72 -14.75 10.74
CA ASP A 56 -8.15 -15.56 9.66
C ASP A 56 -8.46 -14.92 8.30
N SER A 57 -7.89 -13.73 8.09
CA SER A 57 -7.86 -12.95 6.84
C SER A 57 -7.12 -11.63 7.09
N LEU A 58 -6.75 -10.92 6.02
CA LEU A 58 -6.32 -9.51 6.09
C LEU A 58 -5.16 -9.25 7.06
N TYR A 59 -4.23 -10.20 7.18
CA TYR A 59 -3.16 -10.19 8.18
C TYR A 59 -2.27 -8.95 8.07
N GLY A 60 -1.69 -8.70 6.89
CA GLY A 60 -0.80 -7.56 6.67
C GLY A 60 -1.53 -6.22 6.74
N SER A 61 -2.74 -6.12 6.19
CA SER A 61 -3.51 -4.86 6.17
C SER A 61 -4.01 -4.46 7.56
N ARG A 62 -4.47 -5.41 8.38
CA ARG A 62 -4.84 -5.12 9.79
C ARG A 62 -3.63 -4.63 10.57
N HIS A 63 -2.50 -5.30 10.41
CA HIS A 63 -1.25 -4.89 11.08
C HIS A 63 -0.80 -3.50 10.65
N LEU A 64 -0.76 -3.22 9.34
CA LEU A 64 -0.37 -1.90 8.83
C LEU A 64 -1.32 -0.79 9.27
N ALA A 65 -2.62 -1.03 9.25
CA ALA A 65 -3.61 -0.05 9.70
C ALA A 65 -3.43 0.32 11.19
N GLU A 66 -3.16 -0.67 12.04
CA GLU A 66 -2.85 -0.43 13.46
C GLU A 66 -1.57 0.39 13.65
N LEU A 67 -0.52 0.10 12.89
CA LEU A 67 0.74 0.87 12.93
C LEU A 67 0.51 2.33 12.50
N MET A 68 -0.19 2.53 11.39
CA MET A 68 -0.53 3.86 10.88
C MET A 68 -1.38 4.64 11.88
N ALA A 69 -2.38 4.01 12.49
CA ALA A 69 -3.24 4.65 13.48
C ALA A 69 -2.47 5.11 14.74
N ARG A 70 -1.37 4.43 15.09
CA ARG A 70 -0.52 4.76 16.24
C ARG A 70 0.57 5.78 15.90
N LYS A 71 0.94 5.94 14.63
CA LYS A 71 2.05 6.80 14.20
C LYS A 71 1.55 8.17 13.71
N ASN A 72 1.67 9.17 14.58
CA ASN A 72 1.41 10.57 14.23
C ASN A 72 2.40 11.05 13.16
N HIS A 73 1.94 11.89 12.25
CA HIS A 73 2.81 12.50 11.24
C HIS A 73 3.84 13.45 11.90
N PRO A 74 5.11 13.51 11.45
CA PRO A 74 6.09 14.45 11.95
C PRO A 74 5.81 15.79 11.28
N GLY A 75 5.69 16.84 12.09
CA GLY A 75 5.21 18.14 11.63
C GLY A 75 3.74 18.34 12.01
N ASN A 76 3.34 19.60 12.18
CA ASN A 76 2.05 20.04 12.73
C ASN A 76 0.84 19.78 11.80
N THR A 77 0.80 18.62 11.12
CA THR A 77 -0.29 18.18 10.26
C THR A 77 -1.22 17.28 11.07
N ALA A 78 -2.20 17.90 11.72
CA ALA A 78 -3.15 17.24 12.63
C ALA A 78 -4.15 16.27 11.95
N SER A 79 -4.02 16.01 10.64
CA SER A 79 -5.05 15.30 9.85
C SER A 79 -4.54 14.12 9.03
N THR A 80 -3.26 13.74 9.16
CA THR A 80 -2.69 12.61 8.41
C THR A 80 -1.93 11.65 9.34
N THR A 81 -2.04 10.35 9.07
CA THR A 81 -1.26 9.30 9.73
C THR A 81 -0.10 8.92 8.83
N LEU A 82 1.09 8.73 9.41
CA LEU A 82 2.26 8.29 8.65
C LEU A 82 2.14 6.80 8.33
N ILE A 83 2.41 6.44 7.08
CA ILE A 83 2.75 5.06 6.73
C ILE A 83 4.23 4.90 7.04
N ASP A 84 4.58 3.90 7.85
CA ASP A 84 5.97 3.60 8.16
C ASP A 84 6.70 3.23 6.86
N SER A 85 7.50 4.16 6.33
CA SER A 85 8.46 3.86 5.28
C SER A 85 9.63 3.16 5.96
N MET A 86 9.56 1.83 6.02
CA MET A 86 10.73 1.02 6.32
C MET A 86 11.85 1.34 5.32
#